data_AF-A0A6P8TKC5-F1
#
_entry.id   AF-A0A6P8TKC5-F1
#
_cell.length_a   1.000
_cell.length_b   1.000
_cell.length_c   1.000
_cell.angle_alpha   90.00
_cell.angle_beta   90.00
_cell.angle_gamma   90.00
#
_symmetry.space_group_name_H-M   'P 1'
#
loop_
_entity.id
_entity.type
_entity.pdbx_description
1 polymer ?
#
loop_
_entity_poly.entity_id
_entity_poly.type
_entity_poly.pdbx_seq_one_letter_code
_entity_poly.pdbx_strand_id
1 'polypeptide(L)'
;MMEKMSEETIEEVRVLEAQIEQLQAEVEDLQQQQQDNHKDISFNFRGHMQDAMSYICGQKHGAEKEKVLSGLKEEVEEMEEDLKLQTRMNGISLKSCTKTLKKSEKKLVQQLCVSGVCSDLVFQMEFLLSAVKDEQLKKTISDLNVVIDASDLQPFSSFLSGVEESRDLLLFFRTLRTFSDRCKDRLRTFQHFQEKYPSVVSLPAGSGSEVMTLNHPELPGCVLILHWSVEVCREGGVTPKMELLTKIPEKALKLFPSQAVGGAAEAFQSLLRVLGPEAAIEAVIMAVSLSPDT
;
A
#
# COMPACT_ATOMS: atom_id res chain seq x y z
N MET A 1 -48.35 -21.32 66.03
CA MET A 1 -48.41 -20.20 65.06
C MET A 1 -47.12 -19.36 65.10
N MET A 2 -46.54 -19.09 66.29
CA MET A 2 -45.22 -18.44 66.43
C MET A 2 -44.03 -19.24 65.85
N GLU A 3 -43.96 -20.57 66.04
CA GLU A 3 -42.86 -21.40 65.50
C GLU A 3 -42.85 -21.48 63.95
N LYS A 4 -44.02 -21.48 63.31
CA LYS A 4 -44.13 -21.43 61.85
C LYS A 4 -43.63 -20.12 61.26
N MET A 5 -43.84 -19.00 61.95
CA MET A 5 -43.33 -17.70 61.49
C MET A 5 -41.81 -17.58 61.66
N SER A 6 -41.22 -18.24 62.67
CA SER A 6 -39.74 -18.25 62.80
C SER A 6 -39.06 -19.11 61.74
N GLU A 7 -39.65 -20.22 61.32
CA GLU A 7 -39.11 -21.05 60.23
C GLU A 7 -39.20 -20.36 58.87
N GLU A 8 -40.32 -19.69 58.56
CA GLU A 8 -40.46 -18.87 57.33
C GLU A 8 -39.43 -17.74 57.28
N THR A 9 -39.19 -17.05 58.41
CA THR A 9 -38.21 -15.95 58.47
C THR A 9 -36.77 -16.47 58.28
N ILE A 10 -36.44 -17.66 58.79
CA ILE A 10 -35.11 -18.26 58.63
C ILE A 10 -34.86 -18.68 57.18
N GLU A 11 -35.88 -19.21 56.49
CA GLU A 11 -35.76 -19.60 55.09
C GLU A 11 -35.66 -18.37 54.17
N GLU A 12 -36.42 -17.30 54.44
CA GLU A 12 -36.28 -16.02 53.73
C GLU A 12 -34.88 -15.42 53.87
N VAL A 13 -34.29 -15.47 55.08
CA VAL A 13 -32.92 -14.99 55.30
C VAL A 13 -31.89 -15.81 54.49
N ARG A 14 -32.03 -17.14 54.44
CA ARG A 14 -31.14 -17.99 53.62
C ARG A 14 -31.24 -17.71 52.13
N VAL A 15 -32.45 -17.47 51.62
CA VAL A 15 -32.67 -17.12 50.21
C VAL A 15 -32.02 -15.77 49.89
N LEU A 16 -32.12 -14.80 50.79
CA LEU A 16 -31.48 -13.50 50.64
C LEU A 16 -29.95 -13.59 50.72
N GLU A 17 -29.39 -14.41 51.63
CA GLU A 17 -27.96 -14.66 51.71
C GLU A 17 -27.40 -15.28 50.41
N ALA A 18 -28.11 -16.27 49.84
CA ALA A 18 -27.73 -16.87 48.57
C ALA A 18 -27.81 -15.88 47.39
N GLN A 19 -28.80 -14.97 47.38
CA GLN A 19 -28.88 -13.90 46.37
C GLN A 19 -27.75 -12.89 46.52
N ILE A 20 -27.35 -12.56 47.75
CA ILE A 20 -26.20 -11.68 48.01
C ILE A 20 -24.91 -12.31 47.49
N GLU A 21 -24.66 -13.60 47.76
CA GLU A 21 -23.49 -14.31 47.24
C GLU A 21 -23.48 -14.34 45.71
N GLN A 22 -24.64 -14.61 45.07
CA GLN A 22 -24.75 -14.61 43.62
C GLN A 22 -24.47 -13.22 43.01
N LEU A 23 -25.03 -12.17 43.60
CA LEU A 23 -24.80 -10.79 43.15
C LEU A 23 -23.35 -10.36 43.38
N GLN A 24 -22.71 -10.80 44.46
CA GLN A 24 -21.29 -10.53 44.71
C GLN A 24 -20.41 -11.19 43.65
N ALA A 25 -20.68 -12.45 43.29
CA ALA A 25 -19.97 -13.14 42.22
C ALA A 25 -20.18 -12.47 40.84
N GLU A 26 -21.39 -12.01 40.55
CA GLU A 26 -21.69 -11.26 39.32
C GLU A 26 -20.95 -9.91 39.28
N VAL A 27 -20.87 -9.20 40.41
CA VAL A 27 -20.12 -7.96 40.53
C VAL A 27 -18.61 -8.19 40.32
N GLU A 28 -18.05 -9.26 40.88
CA GLU A 28 -16.63 -9.62 40.67
C GLU A 28 -16.35 -9.92 39.19
N ASP A 29 -17.21 -10.70 38.52
CA ASP A 29 -17.07 -11.02 37.10
C ASP A 29 -17.17 -9.75 36.22
N LEU A 30 -18.15 -8.89 36.50
CA LEU A 30 -18.32 -7.61 35.80
C LEU A 30 -17.14 -6.66 36.04
N GLN A 31 -16.57 -6.61 37.24
CA GLN A 31 -15.37 -5.81 37.54
C GLN A 31 -14.15 -6.34 36.79
N GLN A 32 -13.97 -7.66 36.74
CA GLN A 32 -12.90 -8.30 35.98
C GLN A 32 -13.05 -8.00 34.47
N GLN A 33 -14.27 -8.11 33.94
CA GLN A 33 -14.58 -7.77 32.56
C GLN A 33 -14.34 -6.28 32.24
N GLN A 34 -14.70 -5.38 33.15
CA GLN A 34 -14.44 -3.95 33.02
C GLN A 34 -12.93 -3.66 33.02
N GLN A 35 -12.15 -4.32 33.87
CA GLN A 35 -10.70 -4.14 33.94
C GLN A 35 -9.99 -4.65 32.66
N ASP A 36 -10.47 -5.76 32.10
CA ASP A 36 -9.95 -6.29 30.83
C ASP A 36 -10.36 -5.45 29.62
N ASN A 37 -11.54 -4.83 29.66
CA ASN A 37 -11.96 -3.82 28.69
C ASN A 37 -11.12 -2.54 28.83
N HIS A 38 -10.75 -2.15 30.06
CA HIS A 38 -9.90 -0.99 30.30
C HIS A 38 -8.47 -1.17 29.75
N LYS A 39 -7.87 -2.35 29.98
CA LYS A 39 -6.56 -2.69 29.38
C LYS A 39 -6.61 -2.64 27.85
N ASP A 40 -7.74 -3.03 27.25
CA ASP A 40 -7.96 -2.97 25.80
C ASP A 40 -8.10 -1.51 25.30
N ILE A 41 -8.87 -0.67 25.99
CA ILE A 41 -8.99 0.77 25.67
C ILE A 41 -7.63 1.47 25.75
N SER A 42 -6.87 1.23 26.81
CA SER A 42 -5.52 1.77 26.98
C SER A 42 -4.52 1.24 25.95
N PHE A 43 -4.75 0.03 25.42
CA PHE A 43 -3.90 -0.57 24.39
C PHE A 43 -4.13 0.05 23.00
N ASN A 44 -5.32 0.63 22.77
CA ASN A 44 -5.81 1.03 21.46
C ASN A 44 -5.77 2.55 21.22
N PHE A 45 -5.92 3.36 22.27
CA PHE A 45 -6.09 4.81 22.14
C PHE A 45 -5.08 5.59 22.97
N ARG A 46 -4.66 6.76 22.45
CA ARG A 46 -3.78 7.73 23.10
C ARG A 46 -4.39 9.13 22.92
N GLY A 47 -3.94 10.13 23.67
CA GLY A 47 -4.35 11.53 23.48
C GLY A 47 -5.79 11.80 23.90
N HIS A 48 -6.48 12.72 23.22
CA HIS A 48 -7.85 13.09 23.55
C HIS A 48 -8.83 11.94 23.30
N MET A 49 -8.48 11.00 22.42
CA MET A 49 -9.28 9.79 22.21
C MET A 49 -9.26 8.85 23.44
N GLN A 50 -8.14 8.76 24.14
CA GLN A 50 -8.07 8.04 25.43
C GLN A 50 -8.91 8.74 26.51
N ASP A 51 -8.87 10.08 26.54
CA ASP A 51 -9.65 10.88 27.48
C ASP A 51 -11.16 10.77 27.22
N ALA A 52 -11.57 10.77 25.95
CA ALA A 52 -12.96 10.58 25.54
C ALA A 52 -13.49 9.19 25.91
N MET A 53 -12.71 8.14 25.66
CA MET A 53 -13.09 6.77 26.06
C MET A 53 -13.17 6.62 27.57
N SER A 54 -12.23 7.22 28.32
CA SER A 54 -12.26 7.21 29.79
C SER A 54 -13.46 7.98 30.35
N TYR A 55 -13.87 9.07 29.70
CA TYR A 55 -15.08 9.83 30.05
C TYR A 55 -16.36 9.02 29.79
N ILE A 56 -16.49 8.38 28.62
CA ILE A 56 -17.64 7.53 28.25
C ILE A 56 -17.77 6.33 29.20
N CYS A 57 -16.65 5.73 29.60
CA CYS A 57 -16.63 4.64 30.58
C CYS A 57 -16.91 5.09 32.03
N GLY A 58 -17.23 6.36 32.27
CA GLY A 58 -17.59 6.89 33.60
C GLY A 58 -16.41 7.09 34.55
N GLN A 59 -15.17 7.00 34.06
CA GLN A 59 -13.96 7.03 34.89
C GLN A 59 -13.46 8.45 35.21
N LYS A 60 -13.87 9.45 34.43
CA LYS A 60 -13.61 10.88 34.70
C LYS A 60 -14.92 11.60 34.97
N HIS A 61 -15.25 11.80 36.24
CA HIS A 61 -16.32 12.70 36.66
C HIS A 61 -15.73 14.08 36.93
N GLY A 62 -15.95 15.02 36.00
CA GLY A 62 -15.50 16.42 36.15
C GLY A 62 -14.95 17.09 34.89
N ALA A 63 -14.70 16.36 33.81
CA ALA A 63 -14.40 16.98 32.53
C ALA A 63 -15.71 17.46 31.89
N GLU A 64 -15.81 18.77 31.59
CA GLU A 64 -16.92 19.29 30.79
C GLU A 64 -16.94 18.53 29.46
N LYS A 65 -18.04 17.83 29.19
CA LYS A 65 -18.28 17.05 27.97
C LYS A 65 -17.85 17.82 26.72
N GLU A 66 -18.15 19.11 26.70
CA GLU A 66 -17.82 20.04 25.63
C GLU A 66 -16.32 20.17 25.39
N LYS A 67 -15.50 20.23 26.44
CA LYS A 67 -14.03 20.32 26.36
C LYS A 67 -13.39 19.04 25.82
N VAL A 68 -13.94 17.88 26.16
CA VAL A 68 -13.48 16.58 25.64
C VAL A 68 -13.84 16.44 24.16
N LEU A 69 -15.05 16.86 23.79
CA LEU A 69 -15.50 16.89 22.39
C LEU A 69 -14.72 17.88 21.53
N SER A 70 -14.42 19.09 22.04
CA SER A 70 -13.65 20.08 21.29
C SER A 70 -12.21 19.61 21.05
N GLY A 71 -11.56 19.01 22.05
CA GLY A 71 -10.21 18.45 21.89
C GLY A 71 -10.17 17.27 20.92
N LEU A 72 -11.17 16.38 20.97
CA LEU A 72 -11.26 15.27 20.01
C LEU A 72 -11.49 15.78 18.58
N LYS A 73 -12.30 16.83 18.41
CA LYS A 73 -12.54 17.43 17.10
C LYS A 73 -11.25 18.03 16.53
N GLU A 74 -10.50 18.79 17.33
CA GLU A 74 -9.21 19.36 16.93
C GLU A 74 -8.20 18.26 16.55
N GLU A 75 -8.09 17.18 17.35
CA GLU A 75 -7.21 16.04 17.05
C GLU A 75 -7.59 15.36 15.71
N VAL A 76 -8.89 15.24 15.42
CA VAL A 76 -9.35 14.66 14.14
C VAL A 76 -9.03 15.59 12.97
N GLU A 77 -9.27 16.90 13.10
CA GLU A 77 -8.95 17.87 12.05
C GLU A 77 -7.43 17.88 11.74
N GLU A 78 -6.58 17.87 12.77
CA GLU A 78 -5.12 17.76 12.63
C GLU A 78 -4.72 16.45 11.93
N MET A 79 -5.27 15.31 12.38
CA MET A 79 -4.98 14.00 11.77
C MET A 79 -5.44 13.93 10.30
N GLU A 80 -6.55 14.58 9.94
CA GLU A 80 -7.01 14.65 8.55
C GLU A 80 -6.09 15.50 7.67
N GLU A 81 -5.58 16.61 8.19
CA GLU A 81 -4.60 17.45 7.48
C GLU A 81 -3.27 16.71 7.30
N ASP A 82 -2.79 16.05 8.34
CA ASP A 82 -1.60 15.21 8.29
C ASP A 82 -1.76 14.06 7.29
N LEU A 83 -2.91 13.39 7.27
CA LEU A 83 -3.17 12.31 6.32
C LEU A 83 -3.17 12.81 4.87
N LYS A 84 -3.74 14.00 4.61
CA LYS A 84 -3.70 14.65 3.29
C LYS A 84 -2.26 14.98 2.90
N LEU A 85 -1.47 15.53 3.82
CA LEU A 85 -0.06 15.85 3.59
C LEU A 85 0.76 14.60 3.28
N GLN A 86 0.62 13.54 4.07
CA GLN A 86 1.28 12.25 3.87
C GLN A 86 0.89 11.61 2.53
N THR A 87 -0.39 11.67 2.17
CA THR A 87 -0.88 11.19 0.87
C THR A 87 -0.22 11.95 -0.28
N ARG A 88 -0.13 13.28 -0.18
CA ARG A 88 0.53 14.13 -1.18
C ARG A 88 2.03 13.81 -1.30
N MET A 89 2.70 13.59 -0.17
CA MET A 89 4.14 13.35 -0.13
C MET A 89 4.53 11.95 -0.62
N ASN A 90 3.70 10.94 -0.32
CA ASN A 90 4.02 9.54 -0.58
C ASN A 90 3.35 8.99 -1.84
N GLY A 91 2.31 9.65 -2.34
CA GLY A 91 1.52 9.18 -3.48
C GLY A 91 0.68 7.93 -3.18
N ILE A 92 0.52 7.59 -1.90
CA ILE A 92 -0.25 6.43 -1.41
C ILE A 92 -1.46 6.97 -0.66
N SER A 93 -2.65 6.56 -1.09
CA SER A 93 -3.93 6.90 -0.46
C SER A 93 -4.52 5.65 0.18
N LEU A 94 -4.80 5.71 1.48
CA LEU A 94 -5.47 4.62 2.20
C LEU A 94 -6.98 4.80 2.08
N LYS A 95 -7.69 3.74 1.65
CA LYS A 95 -9.14 3.73 1.46
C LYS A 95 -9.88 3.20 2.67
N SER A 96 -9.36 2.15 3.28
CA SER A 96 -9.98 1.54 4.47
C SER A 96 -8.93 0.94 5.38
N CYS A 97 -9.19 1.00 6.68
CA CYS A 97 -8.46 0.26 7.69
C CYS A 97 -9.48 -0.40 8.61
N THR A 98 -9.49 -1.73 8.65
CA THR A 98 -10.32 -2.49 9.59
C THR A 98 -9.42 -3.19 10.59
N LYS A 99 -9.90 -3.23 11.83
CA LYS A 99 -9.18 -3.80 12.97
C LYS A 99 -10.09 -4.81 13.64
N THR A 100 -9.62 -6.04 13.75
CA THR A 100 -10.29 -7.10 14.50
C THR A 100 -9.39 -7.58 15.63
N LEU A 101 -9.93 -7.60 16.85
CA LEU A 101 -9.20 -8.07 18.03
C LEU A 101 -9.47 -9.57 18.24
N LYS A 102 -8.42 -10.37 18.35
CA LYS A 102 -8.49 -11.78 18.74
C LYS A 102 -7.75 -11.94 20.08
N LYS A 103 -8.51 -12.13 21.16
CA LYS A 103 -7.95 -12.42 22.50
C LYS A 103 -7.62 -13.93 22.58
N SER A 104 -6.39 -14.25 22.94
CA SER A 104 -5.95 -15.58 23.37
C SER A 104 -5.45 -15.48 24.82
N GLU A 105 -5.58 -16.55 25.62
CA GLU A 105 -5.30 -16.59 27.07
C GLU A 105 -3.96 -15.92 27.45
N LYS A 106 -2.93 -16.05 26.61
CA LYS A 106 -1.58 -15.53 26.87
C LYS A 106 -1.15 -14.39 25.95
N LYS A 107 -1.87 -14.10 24.86
CA LYS A 107 -1.43 -13.14 23.83
C LYS A 107 -2.60 -12.32 23.29
N LEU A 108 -2.41 -11.01 23.21
CA LEU A 108 -3.33 -10.13 22.49
C LEU A 108 -2.85 -10.04 21.04
N VAL A 109 -3.67 -10.52 20.10
CA VAL A 109 -3.37 -10.49 18.67
C VAL A 109 -4.40 -9.59 17.98
N GLN A 110 -3.91 -8.62 17.23
CA GLN A 110 -4.73 -7.68 16.47
C GLN A 110 -4.53 -7.97 14.99
N GLN A 111 -5.61 -8.27 14.28
CA GLN A 111 -5.63 -8.41 12.83
C GLN A 111 -6.02 -7.07 12.21
N LEU A 112 -5.17 -6.57 11.31
CA LEU A 112 -5.41 -5.34 10.57
C LEU A 112 -5.54 -5.67 9.10
N CYS A 113 -6.59 -5.16 8.46
CA CYS A 113 -6.71 -5.16 7.02
C CYS A 113 -6.71 -3.73 6.52
N VAL A 114 -5.77 -3.42 5.63
CA VAL A 114 -5.58 -2.09 5.05
C VAL A 114 -5.74 -2.19 3.55
N SER A 115 -6.56 -1.33 2.96
CA SER A 115 -6.67 -1.20 1.52
C SER A 115 -6.30 0.22 1.09
N GLY A 116 -5.75 0.35 -0.11
CA GLY A 116 -5.32 1.64 -0.61
C GLY A 116 -4.97 1.61 -2.09
N VAL A 117 -4.47 2.75 -2.56
CA VAL A 117 -4.08 2.97 -3.96
C VAL A 117 -2.77 3.74 -4.00
N CYS A 118 -1.90 3.36 -4.93
CA CYS A 118 -0.71 4.11 -5.32
C CYS A 118 -0.73 4.31 -6.83
N SER A 119 -1.05 5.53 -7.28
CA SER A 119 -1.34 5.84 -8.69
C SER A 119 -2.46 4.94 -9.23
N ASP A 120 -2.19 4.06 -10.19
CA ASP A 120 -3.17 3.12 -10.75
C ASP A 120 -3.14 1.74 -10.06
N LEU A 121 -2.23 1.53 -9.11
CA LEU A 121 -2.08 0.25 -8.40
C LEU A 121 -2.97 0.23 -7.16
N VAL A 122 -3.96 -0.65 -7.16
CA VAL A 122 -4.79 -0.92 -5.98
C VAL A 122 -4.14 -2.04 -5.18
N PHE A 123 -4.04 -1.86 -3.86
CA PHE A 123 -3.50 -2.89 -2.98
C PHE A 123 -4.40 -3.13 -1.78
N GLN A 124 -4.29 -4.34 -1.25
CA GLN A 124 -4.86 -4.76 0.01
C GLN A 124 -3.82 -5.57 0.77
N MET A 125 -3.70 -5.32 2.06
CA MET A 125 -2.83 -6.09 2.93
C MET A 125 -3.54 -6.46 4.20
N GLU A 126 -3.13 -7.59 4.76
CA GLU A 126 -3.58 -8.10 6.02
C GLU A 126 -2.37 -8.47 6.88
N PHE A 127 -2.32 -8.03 8.13
CA PHE A 127 -1.23 -8.39 9.02
C PHE A 127 -1.67 -8.55 10.48
N LEU A 128 -0.96 -9.40 11.19
CA LEU A 128 -1.19 -9.69 12.60
C LEU A 128 -0.16 -8.95 13.47
N LEU A 129 -0.63 -7.98 14.25
CA LEU A 129 0.15 -7.34 15.30
C LEU A 129 0.03 -8.12 16.61
N SER A 130 1.16 -8.44 17.19
CA SER A 130 1.23 -9.20 18.42
C SER A 130 2.01 -8.42 19.48
N ALA A 131 1.45 -8.33 20.69
CA ALA A 131 2.08 -7.66 21.82
C ALA A 131 2.41 -8.67 22.92
N VAL A 132 3.64 -8.63 23.44
CA VAL A 132 4.08 -9.46 24.56
C VAL A 132 3.78 -8.71 25.86
N LYS A 133 3.08 -9.36 26.80
CA LYS A 133 2.53 -8.73 28.01
C LYS A 133 3.57 -8.09 28.95
N ASP A 134 4.83 -8.52 28.92
CA ASP A 134 5.92 -8.00 29.77
C ASP A 134 6.67 -6.78 29.19
N GLU A 135 6.52 -6.50 27.90
CA GLU A 135 7.20 -5.41 27.20
C GLU A 135 6.16 -4.61 26.43
N GLN A 136 5.33 -3.83 27.16
CA GLN A 136 4.19 -3.04 26.65
C GLN A 136 4.47 -2.14 25.43
N LEU A 137 5.72 -2.06 24.96
CA LEU A 137 6.18 -1.18 23.89
C LEU A 137 6.66 -1.89 22.61
N LYS A 138 6.87 -3.22 22.59
CA LYS A 138 7.30 -3.92 21.36
C LYS A 138 6.15 -4.68 20.71
N LYS A 139 5.51 -4.02 19.75
CA LYS A 139 4.56 -4.65 18.81
C LYS A 139 5.36 -5.25 17.65
N THR A 140 5.15 -6.53 17.38
CA THR A 140 5.78 -7.20 16.22
C THR A 140 4.71 -7.70 15.27
N ILE A 141 5.01 -7.62 13.98
CA ILE A 141 4.20 -8.23 12.92
C ILE A 141 4.54 -9.71 12.91
N SER A 142 3.57 -10.56 13.21
CA SER A 142 3.74 -12.03 13.23
C SER A 142 3.37 -12.69 11.90
N ASP A 143 2.53 -12.02 11.11
CA ASP A 143 2.02 -12.52 9.84
C ASP A 143 1.69 -11.33 8.94
N LEU A 144 1.92 -11.47 7.63
CA LEU A 144 1.68 -10.45 6.62
C LEU A 144 1.28 -11.14 5.32
N ASN A 145 0.16 -10.71 4.74
CA ASN A 145 -0.33 -11.12 3.43
C ASN A 145 -0.65 -9.86 2.62
N VAL A 146 -0.24 -9.84 1.36
CA VAL A 146 -0.34 -8.66 0.51
C VAL A 146 -0.83 -9.04 -0.88
N VAL A 147 -1.88 -8.35 -1.33
CA VAL A 147 -2.47 -8.50 -2.65
C VAL A 147 -2.40 -7.16 -3.36
N ILE A 148 -1.96 -7.19 -4.62
CA ILE A 148 -2.02 -6.05 -5.54
C ILE A 148 -2.94 -6.45 -6.68
N ASP A 149 -3.82 -5.53 -7.09
CA ASP A 149 -4.57 -5.63 -8.34
C ASP A 149 -3.77 -4.90 -9.42
N ALA A 150 -3.02 -5.67 -10.21
CA ALA A 150 -2.29 -5.20 -11.37
C ALA A 150 -2.62 -6.11 -12.55
N SER A 151 -2.94 -5.53 -13.70
CA SER A 151 -3.29 -6.27 -14.92
C SER A 151 -2.22 -7.28 -15.35
N ASP A 152 -0.96 -7.01 -14.99
CA ASP A 152 0.19 -7.92 -15.13
C ASP A 152 0.92 -8.05 -13.78
N LEU A 153 0.63 -9.10 -13.01
CA LEU A 153 1.25 -9.35 -11.69
C LEU A 153 2.66 -9.93 -11.74
N GLN A 154 3.16 -10.27 -12.92
CA GLN A 154 4.49 -10.89 -13.08
C GLN A 154 5.62 -10.10 -12.39
N PRO A 155 5.69 -8.75 -12.49
CA PRO A 155 6.76 -7.98 -11.84
C PRO A 155 6.76 -8.11 -10.31
N PHE A 156 5.60 -8.32 -9.69
CA PHE A 156 5.46 -8.28 -8.24
C PHE A 156 5.48 -9.65 -7.55
N SER A 157 5.25 -10.74 -8.28
CA SER A 157 5.09 -12.08 -7.68
C SER A 157 6.21 -12.49 -6.71
N SER A 158 7.46 -12.44 -7.16
CA SER A 158 8.63 -12.79 -6.33
C SER A 158 8.85 -11.78 -5.20
N PHE A 159 8.58 -10.50 -5.45
CA PHE A 159 8.68 -9.43 -4.46
C PHE A 159 7.67 -9.58 -3.33
N LEU A 160 6.40 -9.81 -3.65
CA LEU A 160 5.34 -9.99 -2.66
C LEU A 160 5.65 -11.17 -1.74
N SER A 161 6.09 -12.31 -2.28
CA SER A 161 6.52 -13.43 -1.45
C SER A 161 7.67 -13.07 -0.50
N GLY A 162 8.65 -12.25 -0.94
CA GLY A 162 9.75 -11.80 -0.09
C GLY A 162 9.29 -10.82 1.00
N VAL A 163 8.35 -9.94 0.69
CA VAL A 163 7.75 -9.00 1.65
C VAL A 163 6.95 -9.76 2.71
N GLU A 164 6.12 -10.72 2.32
CA GLU A 164 5.31 -11.52 3.23
C GLU A 164 6.19 -12.35 4.19
N GLU A 165 7.25 -12.98 3.68
CA GLU A 165 8.22 -13.73 4.49
C GLU A 165 9.00 -12.84 5.48
N SER A 166 9.48 -11.68 5.01
CA SER A 166 10.26 -10.73 5.82
C SER A 166 9.39 -9.88 6.76
N ARG A 167 8.09 -9.80 6.47
CA ARG A 167 7.09 -8.95 7.16
C ARG A 167 7.43 -7.46 7.10
N ASP A 168 8.12 -7.04 6.05
CA ASP A 168 8.62 -5.67 5.89
C ASP A 168 7.62 -4.78 5.13
N LEU A 169 6.71 -4.16 5.89
CA LEU A 169 5.76 -3.18 5.37
C LEU A 169 6.45 -1.94 4.78
N LEU A 170 7.60 -1.54 5.33
CA LEU A 170 8.30 -0.36 4.85
C LEU A 170 8.86 -0.61 3.45
N LEU A 171 9.45 -1.80 3.25
CA LEU A 171 9.91 -2.26 1.95
C LEU A 171 8.78 -2.26 0.94
N PHE A 172 7.62 -2.83 1.30
CA PHE A 172 6.42 -2.82 0.46
C PHE A 172 6.06 -1.43 -0.06
N PHE A 173 5.82 -0.47 0.83
CA PHE A 173 5.38 0.86 0.44
C PHE A 173 6.45 1.63 -0.34
N ARG A 174 7.72 1.47 0.03
CA ARG A 174 8.84 2.12 -0.67
C ARG A 174 8.97 1.61 -2.10
N THR A 175 8.88 0.30 -2.30
CA THR A 175 8.96 -0.32 -3.63
C THR A 175 7.75 0.06 -4.47
N LEU A 176 6.54 0.02 -3.90
CA LEU A 176 5.31 0.40 -4.61
C LEU A 176 5.37 1.84 -5.12
N ARG A 177 5.79 2.77 -4.25
CA ARG A 177 5.99 4.18 -4.62
C ARG A 177 7.02 4.32 -5.74
N THR A 178 8.19 3.69 -5.57
CA THR A 178 9.29 3.79 -6.53
C THR A 178 8.87 3.25 -7.90
N PHE A 179 8.15 2.13 -7.94
CA PHE A 179 7.59 1.57 -9.17
C PHE A 179 6.62 2.54 -9.84
N SER A 180 5.67 3.09 -9.08
CA SER A 180 4.73 4.10 -9.56
C SER A 180 5.44 5.32 -10.15
N ASP A 181 6.49 5.80 -9.49
CA ASP A 181 7.28 6.94 -9.96
C ASP A 181 7.99 6.61 -11.29
N ARG A 182 8.53 5.40 -11.47
CA ARG A 182 9.11 4.96 -12.75
C ARG A 182 8.09 4.83 -13.87
N CYS A 183 6.88 4.37 -13.57
CA CYS A 183 5.79 4.35 -14.55
C CYS A 183 5.38 5.77 -14.96
N LYS A 184 5.34 6.72 -14.02
CA LYS A 184 5.08 8.14 -14.30
C LYS A 184 6.19 8.79 -15.12
N ASP A 185 7.45 8.45 -14.86
CA ASP A 185 8.58 8.90 -15.68
C ASP A 185 8.38 8.45 -17.14
N ARG A 186 8.14 7.15 -17.36
CA ARG A 186 7.85 6.60 -18.70
C ARG A 186 6.67 7.31 -19.38
N LEU A 187 5.55 7.44 -18.68
CA LEU A 187 4.34 8.11 -19.18
C LEU A 187 4.66 9.52 -19.69
N ARG A 188 5.35 10.32 -18.86
CA ARG A 188 5.72 11.71 -19.21
C ARG A 188 6.68 11.76 -20.39
N THR A 189 7.68 10.89 -20.41
CA THR A 189 8.66 10.82 -21.51
C THR A 189 7.98 10.44 -22.83
N PHE A 190 7.07 9.46 -22.83
CA PHE A 190 6.34 9.05 -24.03
C PHE A 190 5.41 10.16 -24.54
N GLN A 191 4.67 10.83 -23.65
CA GLN A 191 3.84 11.98 -24.01
C GLN A 191 4.69 13.10 -24.62
N HIS A 192 5.81 13.45 -23.98
CA HIS A 192 6.71 14.48 -24.46
C HIS A 192 7.18 14.21 -25.91
N PHE A 193 7.63 13.00 -26.21
CA PHE A 193 8.11 12.67 -27.56
C PHE A 193 6.99 12.56 -28.58
N GLN A 194 5.80 12.10 -28.19
CA GLN A 194 4.63 12.11 -29.07
C GLN A 194 4.21 13.53 -29.45
N GLU A 195 4.23 14.48 -28.50
CA GLU A 195 3.92 15.89 -28.76
C GLU A 195 5.01 16.59 -29.59
N LYS A 196 6.28 16.30 -29.31
CA LYS A 196 7.42 16.92 -29.97
C LYS A 196 7.68 16.40 -31.39
N TYR A 197 7.44 15.11 -31.63
CA TYR A 197 7.72 14.44 -32.91
C TYR A 197 6.51 13.61 -33.41
N PRO A 198 5.33 14.24 -33.63
CA PRO A 198 4.10 13.51 -33.93
C PRO A 198 4.11 12.77 -35.28
N SER A 199 4.98 13.15 -36.21
CA SER A 199 5.14 12.48 -37.50
C SER A 199 5.95 11.18 -37.44
N VAL A 200 6.74 11.00 -36.37
CA VAL A 200 7.68 9.88 -36.22
C VAL A 200 7.27 8.97 -35.07
N VAL A 201 6.83 9.56 -33.96
CA VAL A 201 6.49 8.85 -32.73
C VAL A 201 5.01 8.51 -32.71
N SER A 202 4.69 7.24 -32.44
CA SER A 202 3.31 6.83 -32.17
C SER A 202 3.22 5.85 -31.00
N LEU A 203 2.13 5.99 -30.23
CA LEU A 203 1.86 5.24 -29.00
C LEU A 203 0.63 4.34 -29.22
N PRO A 204 0.81 3.14 -29.81
CA PRO A 204 -0.30 2.32 -30.30
C PRO A 204 -1.26 1.84 -29.20
N ALA A 205 -0.75 1.65 -27.98
CA ALA A 205 -1.54 1.29 -26.80
C ALA A 205 -1.71 2.46 -25.81
N GLY A 206 -1.47 3.69 -26.28
CA GLY A 206 -1.50 4.91 -25.46
C GLY A 206 -0.22 5.13 -24.64
N SER A 207 -0.12 6.30 -24.01
CA SER A 207 1.09 6.74 -23.30
C SER A 207 1.38 6.02 -21.99
N GLY A 208 0.38 5.35 -21.41
CA GLY A 208 0.57 4.51 -20.23
C GLY A 208 1.22 3.16 -20.54
N SER A 209 1.27 2.78 -21.83
CA SER A 209 1.84 1.51 -22.28
C SER A 209 3.34 1.43 -22.09
N GLU A 210 3.87 0.21 -22.19
CA GLU A 210 5.30 -0.09 -22.22
C GLU A 210 5.91 0.13 -23.61
N VAL A 211 5.09 0.39 -24.63
CA VAL A 211 5.52 0.41 -26.04
C VAL A 211 5.36 1.78 -26.68
N MET A 212 6.45 2.26 -27.26
CA MET A 212 6.48 3.39 -28.20
C MET A 212 7.03 2.90 -29.54
N THR A 213 6.49 3.40 -30.64
CA THR A 213 6.95 3.04 -31.98
C THR A 213 7.43 4.27 -32.73
N LEU A 214 8.51 4.10 -33.49
CA LEU A 214 9.15 5.13 -34.30
C LEU A 214 9.06 4.70 -35.77
N ASN A 215 8.45 5.53 -36.58
CA ASN A 215 8.22 5.28 -38.00
C ASN A 215 8.82 6.42 -38.81
N HIS A 216 9.59 6.08 -39.85
CA HIS A 216 10.02 7.09 -40.81
C HIS A 216 8.82 7.51 -41.68
N PRO A 217 8.52 8.81 -41.82
CA PRO A 217 7.34 9.28 -42.56
C PRO A 217 7.28 8.80 -44.02
N GLU A 218 8.45 8.70 -44.66
CA GLU A 218 8.58 8.32 -46.08
C GLU A 218 8.92 6.84 -46.32
N LEU A 219 9.20 6.05 -45.28
CA LEU A 219 9.54 4.62 -45.40
C LEU A 219 8.54 3.76 -44.62
N PRO A 220 7.26 3.72 -45.06
CA PRO A 220 6.23 2.94 -44.40
C PRO A 220 6.57 1.44 -44.48
N GLY A 221 6.86 0.83 -43.33
CA GLY A 221 7.15 -0.60 -43.22
C GLY A 221 8.35 -0.92 -42.34
N CYS A 222 9.33 -0.03 -42.25
CA CYS A 222 10.43 -0.15 -41.30
C CYS A 222 10.06 0.57 -39.99
N VAL A 223 9.93 -0.19 -38.91
CA VAL A 223 9.49 0.33 -37.61
C VAL A 223 10.52 0.00 -36.55
N LEU A 224 10.91 1.00 -35.76
CA LEU A 224 11.60 0.75 -34.50
C LEU A 224 10.58 0.75 -33.37
N ILE A 225 10.71 -0.22 -32.46
CA ILE A 225 9.81 -0.40 -31.33
C ILE A 225 10.66 -0.27 -30.08
N LEU A 226 10.39 0.77 -29.30
CA LEU A 226 10.94 0.92 -27.97
C LEU A 226 10.00 0.24 -26.97
N HIS A 227 10.52 -0.76 -26.28
CA HIS A 227 9.87 -1.42 -25.16
C HIS A 227 10.51 -0.94 -23.86
N TRP A 228 9.76 -0.23 -23.01
CA TRP A 228 10.21 0.27 -21.72
C TRP A 228 9.35 -0.35 -20.61
N SER A 229 9.88 -1.38 -19.96
CA SER A 229 9.27 -2.04 -18.82
C SER A 229 9.89 -1.57 -17.50
N VAL A 230 9.20 -1.82 -16.39
CA VAL A 230 9.71 -1.58 -15.03
C VAL A 230 9.71 -2.91 -14.29
N GLU A 231 10.89 -3.41 -13.95
CA GLU A 231 11.07 -4.68 -13.25
C GLU A 231 11.22 -4.43 -11.74
N VAL A 232 10.68 -5.35 -10.94
CA VAL A 232 10.81 -5.34 -9.47
C VAL A 232 11.50 -6.62 -9.03
N CYS A 233 12.59 -6.49 -8.30
CA CYS A 233 13.29 -7.65 -7.73
C CYS A 233 12.72 -8.02 -6.36
N ARG A 234 13.09 -9.22 -5.87
CA ARG A 234 12.61 -9.74 -4.58
C ARG A 234 12.97 -8.83 -3.40
N GLU A 235 14.10 -8.15 -3.47
CA GLU A 235 14.63 -7.23 -2.45
C GLU A 235 14.02 -5.82 -2.56
N GLY A 236 13.05 -5.61 -3.44
CA GLY A 236 12.34 -4.35 -3.62
C GLY A 236 13.06 -3.30 -4.47
N GLY A 237 14.14 -3.70 -5.15
CA GLY A 237 14.79 -2.90 -6.18
C GLY A 237 13.90 -2.74 -7.41
N VAL A 238 13.74 -1.51 -7.88
CA VAL A 238 12.91 -1.17 -9.05
C VAL A 238 13.82 -0.67 -10.16
N THR A 239 13.87 -1.41 -11.27
CA THR A 239 14.77 -1.12 -12.38
C THR A 239 13.99 -0.91 -13.68
N PRO A 240 14.07 0.28 -14.30
CA PRO A 240 13.53 0.46 -15.64
C PRO A 240 14.42 -0.26 -16.65
N LYS A 241 13.81 -1.04 -17.54
CA LYS A 241 14.48 -1.75 -18.61
C LYS A 241 13.95 -1.26 -19.95
N MET A 242 14.85 -0.87 -20.83
CA MET A 242 14.51 -0.36 -22.16
C MET A 242 15.19 -1.19 -23.22
N GLU A 243 14.40 -1.66 -24.19
CA GLU A 243 14.85 -2.48 -25.31
C GLU A 243 14.37 -1.85 -26.61
N LEU A 244 15.27 -1.78 -27.59
CA LEU A 244 14.95 -1.30 -28.93
C LEU A 244 14.88 -2.50 -29.87
N LEU A 245 13.70 -2.73 -30.43
CA LEU A 245 13.43 -3.80 -31.37
C LEU A 245 13.24 -3.21 -32.77
N THR A 246 13.66 -3.95 -33.79
CA THR A 246 13.51 -3.53 -35.18
C THR A 246 12.52 -4.46 -35.88
N LYS A 247 11.58 -3.88 -36.63
CA LYS A 247 10.67 -4.60 -37.50
C LYS A 247 10.91 -4.12 -38.92
N ILE A 248 11.59 -4.95 -39.71
CA ILE A 248 11.92 -4.66 -41.11
C ILE A 248 11.18 -5.65 -42.00
N PRO A 249 10.51 -5.21 -43.09
CA PRO A 249 9.82 -6.12 -44.00
C PRO A 249 10.79 -7.09 -44.66
N GLU A 250 10.42 -8.37 -44.80
CA GLU A 250 11.29 -9.40 -45.41
C GLU A 250 11.78 -9.04 -46.81
N LYS A 251 10.96 -8.33 -47.60
CA LYS A 251 11.35 -7.85 -48.93
C LYS A 251 12.50 -6.86 -48.87
N ALA A 252 12.55 -6.01 -47.84
CA ALA A 252 13.62 -5.05 -47.62
C ALA A 252 14.89 -5.74 -47.08
N LEU A 253 14.74 -6.76 -46.23
CA LEU A 253 15.88 -7.55 -45.74
C LEU A 253 16.67 -8.22 -46.88
N LYS A 254 16.00 -8.64 -47.95
CA LYS A 254 16.66 -9.21 -49.15
C LYS A 254 17.57 -8.22 -49.89
N LEU A 255 17.34 -6.91 -49.71
CA LEU A 255 18.15 -5.85 -50.30
C LEU A 255 19.42 -5.54 -49.49
N PHE A 256 19.52 -6.04 -48.25
CA PHE A 256 20.66 -5.84 -47.36
C PHE A 256 21.20 -7.19 -46.85
N PRO A 257 21.92 -7.96 -47.69
CA PRO A 257 22.35 -9.33 -47.39
C PRO A 257 23.41 -9.40 -46.28
N SER A 258 24.07 -8.29 -45.95
CA SER A 258 25.07 -8.19 -44.90
C SER A 258 24.75 -7.04 -43.95
N GLN A 259 24.53 -7.39 -42.67
CA GLN A 259 24.85 -6.54 -41.51
C GLN A 259 23.97 -5.31 -41.21
N ALA A 260 22.79 -5.14 -41.80
CA ALA A 260 21.96 -3.95 -41.53
C ALA A 260 21.05 -4.04 -40.27
N VAL A 261 20.97 -5.18 -39.58
CA VAL A 261 19.91 -5.43 -38.58
C VAL A 261 20.41 -5.60 -37.14
N GLY A 262 21.72 -5.83 -36.94
CA GLY A 262 22.25 -6.35 -35.66
C GLY A 262 23.09 -5.37 -34.82
N GLY A 263 22.81 -4.07 -34.88
CA GLY A 263 23.60 -3.07 -34.11
C GLY A 263 22.79 -1.96 -33.45
N ALA A 264 21.52 -1.77 -33.85
CA ALA A 264 20.69 -0.68 -33.33
C ALA A 264 20.37 -0.86 -31.84
N ALA A 265 20.13 -2.10 -31.40
CA ALA A 265 19.86 -2.41 -30.00
C ALA A 265 21.12 -2.15 -29.13
N GLU A 266 22.29 -2.60 -29.58
CA GLU A 266 23.57 -2.43 -28.88
C GLU A 266 23.99 -0.96 -28.82
N ALA A 267 23.83 -0.23 -29.92
CA ALA A 267 24.07 1.21 -29.97
C ALA A 267 23.12 1.94 -29.00
N PHE A 268 21.84 1.58 -28.98
CA PHE A 268 20.87 2.15 -28.05
C PHE A 268 21.23 1.87 -26.59
N GLN A 269 21.64 0.63 -26.24
CA GLN A 269 22.12 0.32 -24.88
C GLN A 269 23.34 1.15 -24.49
N SER A 270 24.23 1.42 -25.45
CA SER A 270 25.40 2.28 -25.23
C SER A 270 24.97 3.74 -24.98
N LEU A 271 24.03 4.26 -25.76
CA LEU A 271 23.46 5.60 -25.56
C LEU A 271 22.74 5.72 -24.21
N LEU A 272 21.93 4.72 -23.83
CA LEU A 272 21.24 4.70 -22.53
C LEU A 272 22.23 4.81 -21.37
N ARG A 273 23.36 4.11 -21.45
CA ARG A 273 24.39 4.13 -20.40
C ARG A 273 25.11 5.48 -20.31
N VAL A 274 25.34 6.15 -21.45
CA VAL A 274 26.14 7.38 -21.51
C VAL A 274 25.28 8.63 -21.30
N LEU A 275 24.09 8.68 -21.92
CA LEU A 275 23.25 9.86 -22.00
C LEU A 275 22.02 9.80 -21.09
N GLY A 276 21.62 8.60 -20.66
CA GLY A 276 20.37 8.36 -19.97
C GLY A 276 19.16 8.24 -20.92
N PRO A 277 17.96 7.97 -20.37
CA PRO A 277 16.78 7.59 -21.15
C PRO A 277 16.34 8.61 -22.19
N GLU A 278 16.08 9.85 -21.78
CA GLU A 278 15.46 10.86 -22.66
C GLU A 278 16.36 11.19 -23.84
N ALA A 279 17.63 11.49 -23.58
CA ALA A 279 18.59 11.83 -24.62
C ALA A 279 18.92 10.64 -25.54
N ALA A 280 18.93 9.41 -25.01
CA ALA A 280 19.10 8.21 -25.85
C ALA A 280 17.91 8.00 -26.79
N ILE A 281 16.68 8.17 -26.29
CA ILE A 281 15.47 8.06 -27.10
C ILE A 281 15.45 9.17 -28.17
N GLU A 282 15.75 10.41 -27.79
CA GLU A 282 15.81 11.54 -28.72
C GLU A 282 16.84 11.30 -29.84
N ALA A 283 18.02 10.76 -29.51
CA ALA A 283 19.03 10.42 -30.51
C ALA A 283 18.52 9.38 -31.53
N VAL A 284 17.75 8.37 -31.09
CA VAL A 284 17.13 7.40 -31.99
C VAL A 284 16.05 8.07 -32.84
N ILE A 285 15.20 8.92 -32.26
CA ILE A 285 14.18 9.67 -33.00
C ILE A 285 14.84 10.51 -34.09
N MET A 286 15.89 11.25 -33.76
CA MET A 286 16.64 12.06 -34.72
C MET A 286 17.20 11.19 -35.83
N ALA A 287 17.82 10.04 -35.51
CA ALA A 287 18.34 9.11 -36.51
C ALA A 287 17.26 8.56 -37.46
N VAL A 288 16.04 8.33 -36.96
CA VAL A 288 14.87 7.92 -37.76
C VAL A 288 14.28 9.08 -38.56
N SER A 289 14.46 10.32 -38.11
CA SER A 289 13.90 11.52 -38.72
C SER A 289 14.79 12.14 -39.80
N LEU A 290 16.06 11.72 -39.90
CA LEU A 290 16.99 12.25 -40.88
C LEU A 290 16.53 11.88 -42.30
N SER A 291 16.07 12.87 -43.07
CA SER A 291 16.04 12.78 -44.52
C SER A 291 17.48 12.74 -45.04
N PRO A 292 17.79 11.95 -46.07
CA PRO A 292 19.07 12.01 -46.74
C PRO A 292 19.10 13.29 -47.59
N ASP A 293 19.35 14.44 -46.96
CA ASP A 293 19.82 15.65 -47.63
C ASP A 293 21.32 15.80 -47.35
N THR A 294 22.15 15.07 -48.10
CA THR A 294 23.29 15.54 -48.93
C THR A 294 24.13 14.33 -49.36
#